data_AF-A0A930UDU6-F1
#
_entry.id   AF-A0A930UDU6-F1
#
_cell.length_a   1.000
_cell.length_b   1.000
_cell.length_c   1.000
_cell.angle_alpha   90.00
_cell.angle_beta   90.00
_cell.angle_gamma   90.00
#
_symmetry.space_group_name_H-M   'P 1'
#
loop_
_entity.id
_entity.type
_entity.pdbx_description
1 polymer ?
#
loop_
_entity_poly.entity_id
_entity_poly.type
_entity_poly.pdbx_seq_one_letter_code
_entity_poly.pdbx_strand_id
1 'polypeptide(L)'
;MKGLRINPERLQWCLRHYCLTLKKLAKRAGLKSADLRRASEGEQGLNMLEIRRIAKSLELDTSFLMQEKGVSRDELRTPQFRAAGGQPPRTTEMMLLLRRVENHREYF
;
A
#
# COMPACT_ATOMS: atom_id res chain seq x y z
N MET A 1 -6.26 -2.66 25.63
CA MET A 1 -5.46 -1.75 24.77
C MET A 1 -6.28 -1.41 23.54
N LYS A 2 -6.51 -0.12 23.25
CA LYS A 2 -7.33 0.33 22.12
C LYS A 2 -6.48 0.21 20.84
N GLY A 3 -6.91 -0.60 19.87
CA GLY A 3 -6.19 -0.79 18.60
C GLY A 3 -6.22 0.46 17.73
N LEU A 4 -5.19 0.65 16.90
CA LEU A 4 -5.12 1.73 15.92
C LEU A 4 -6.02 1.39 14.73
N ARG A 5 -6.81 2.35 14.28
CA ARG A 5 -7.63 2.20 13.08
C ARG A 5 -6.79 2.46 11.84
N ILE A 6 -6.86 1.51 10.90
CA ILE A 6 -6.40 1.70 9.53
C ILE A 6 -7.55 2.23 8.68
N ASN A 7 -7.23 3.03 7.68
CA ASN A 7 -8.21 3.56 6.75
C ASN A 7 -8.70 2.45 5.79
N PRO A 8 -9.98 2.05 5.84
CA PRO A 8 -10.56 1.05 4.95
C PRO A 8 -10.38 1.35 3.47
N GLU A 9 -10.55 2.61 3.06
CA GLU A 9 -10.47 3.02 1.66
C GLU A 9 -9.07 2.82 1.11
N ARG A 10 -8.05 3.13 1.91
CA ARG A 10 -6.64 2.95 1.54
C ARG A 10 -6.27 1.48 1.47
N LEU A 11 -6.74 0.68 2.42
CA LEU A 11 -6.54 -0.76 2.38
C LEU A 11 -7.19 -1.36 1.12
N GLN A 12 -8.41 -0.95 0.79
CA GLN A 12 -9.11 -1.41 -0.41
C GLN A 12 -8.42 -0.92 -1.69
N TRP A 13 -7.87 0.29 -1.68
CA TRP A 13 -7.03 0.80 -2.75
C TRP A 13 -5.80 -0.09 -2.95
N CYS A 14 -5.07 -0.45 -1.89
CA CYS A 14 -3.92 -1.34 -1.98
C CYS A 14 -4.30 -2.72 -2.57
N LEU A 15 -5.42 -3.30 -2.13
CA LEU A 15 -5.89 -4.58 -2.65
C LEU A 15 -6.16 -4.51 -4.16
N ARG A 16 -6.78 -3.44 -4.64
CA ARG A 16 -7.02 -3.22 -6.07
C ARG A 16 -5.73 -2.94 -6.84
N HIS A 17 -4.87 -2.06 -6.33
CA HIS A 17 -3.64 -1.63 -7.01
C HIS A 17 -2.62 -2.75 -7.17
N TYR A 18 -2.46 -3.58 -6.13
CA TYR A 18 -1.52 -4.71 -6.14
C TYR A 18 -2.16 -6.03 -6.60
N CYS A 19 -3.41 -6.00 -7.08
CA CYS A 19 -4.18 -7.21 -7.46
C CYS A 19 -4.16 -8.30 -6.37
N LEU A 20 -4.29 -7.88 -5.11
CA LEU A 20 -4.25 -8.75 -3.94
C LEU A 20 -5.67 -9.00 -3.40
N THR A 21 -5.86 -10.19 -2.84
CA THR A 21 -7.03 -10.49 -2.01
C THR A 21 -6.69 -10.28 -0.54
N LEU A 22 -7.71 -9.97 0.26
CA LEU A 22 -7.56 -9.76 1.70
C LEU A 22 -6.94 -10.99 2.39
N LYS A 23 -7.29 -12.20 1.94
CA LYS A 23 -6.70 -13.47 2.40
C LYS A 23 -5.20 -13.58 2.06
N LYS A 24 -4.79 -13.20 0.85
CA LYS A 24 -3.37 -13.19 0.45
C LYS A 24 -2.57 -12.16 1.26
N LEU A 25 -3.14 -10.98 1.49
CA LEU A 25 -2.52 -9.95 2.30
C LEU A 25 -2.34 -10.40 3.76
N ALA A 26 -3.38 -10.98 4.37
CA ALA A 26 -3.30 -11.54 5.71
C ALA A 26 -2.19 -12.61 5.82
N LYS A 27 -2.11 -13.52 4.85
CA LYS A 27 -1.05 -14.54 4.80
C LYS A 27 0.35 -13.92 4.70
N ARG A 28 0.53 -12.91 3.84
CA ARG A 28 1.82 -12.20 3.68
C ARG A 28 2.23 -11.43 4.94
N ALA A 29 1.26 -10.81 5.63
CA ALA A 29 1.50 -10.04 6.84
C ALA A 29 1.56 -10.91 8.12
N GLY A 30 1.34 -12.23 8.02
CA GLY A 30 1.31 -13.13 9.18
C GLY A 30 0.14 -12.85 10.12
N LEU A 31 -1.01 -12.47 9.57
CA LEU A 31 -2.24 -12.12 10.29
C LEU A 31 -3.34 -13.17 10.03
N LYS A 32 -4.25 -13.32 10.99
CA LYS A 32 -5.48 -14.08 10.76
C LYS A 32 -6.37 -13.30 9.81
N SER A 33 -6.95 -13.99 8.82
CA SER A 33 -7.81 -13.34 7.82
C SER A 33 -9.05 -12.69 8.45
N ALA A 34 -9.59 -13.25 9.54
CA ALA A 34 -10.71 -12.68 10.27
C ALA A 34 -10.37 -11.32 10.92
N ASP A 35 -9.16 -11.18 11.46
CA ASP A 35 -8.71 -9.94 12.12
C ASP A 35 -8.48 -8.83 11.09
N LEU A 36 -7.85 -9.15 9.96
CA LEU A 36 -7.68 -8.19 8.87
C LEU A 36 -9.02 -7.80 8.24
N ARG A 37 -9.99 -8.72 8.17
CA ARG A 37 -11.33 -8.43 7.65
C ARG A 37 -12.07 -7.45 8.56
N ARG A 38 -12.14 -7.71 9.86
CA ARG A 38 -12.74 -6.80 10.84
C ARG A 38 -12.06 -5.44 10.86
N ALA A 39 -10.74 -5.42 10.66
CA ALA A 39 -10.01 -4.16 10.53
C ALA A 39 -10.34 -3.40 9.23
N SER A 40 -10.58 -4.11 8.13
CA SER A 40 -11.04 -3.50 6.87
C SER A 40 -12.48 -2.97 6.95
N GLU A 41 -13.31 -3.56 7.79
CA GLU A 41 -14.69 -3.13 8.04
C GLU A 41 -14.77 -2.03 9.13
N GLY A 42 -13.62 -1.65 9.73
CA GLY A 42 -13.54 -0.61 10.78
C GLY A 42 -14.03 -1.06 12.17
N GLU A 43 -14.39 -2.34 12.29
CA GLU A 43 -14.92 -2.98 13.50
C GLU A 43 -13.84 -3.24 14.55
N GLN A 44 -12.58 -3.46 14.11
CA GLN A 44 -11.46 -3.75 14.99
C GLN A 44 -10.22 -2.92 14.63
N GLY A 45 -9.57 -2.35 15.65
CA GLY A 45 -8.25 -1.74 15.48
C GLY A 45 -7.14 -2.78 15.52
N LEU A 46 -6.08 -2.56 14.73
CA LEU A 46 -4.86 -3.38 14.74
C LEU A 46 -3.81 -2.75 15.65
N ASN A 47 -2.89 -3.57 16.18
CA ASN A 47 -1.71 -3.05 16.86
C ASN A 47 -0.73 -2.46 15.84
N MET A 48 0.08 -1.48 16.25
CA MET A 48 1.14 -0.88 15.43
C MET A 48 2.07 -1.94 14.82
N LEU A 49 2.37 -3.02 15.55
CA LEU A 49 3.22 -4.09 15.03
C LEU A 49 2.57 -4.85 13.86
N GLU A 50 1.24 -5.02 13.89
CA GLU A 50 0.46 -5.62 12.81
C GLU A 50 0.37 -4.68 11.62
N ILE A 51 0.15 -3.37 11.87
CA ILE A 51 0.16 -2.33 10.85
C ILE A 51 1.52 -2.27 10.15
N ARG A 52 2.63 -2.35 10.88
CA ARG A 52 4.00 -2.44 10.31
C ARG A 52 4.17 -3.65 9.41
N ARG A 53 3.65 -4.82 9.81
CA ARG A 53 3.73 -6.04 8.96
C ARG A 53 2.94 -5.87 7.68
N ILE A 54 1.74 -5.30 7.73
CA ILE A 54 0.93 -5.01 6.54
C ILE A 54 1.67 -4.02 5.64
N ALA A 55 2.13 -2.90 6.19
CA ALA A 55 2.85 -1.86 5.46
C ALA A 55 4.10 -2.42 4.77
N LYS A 56 4.93 -3.19 5.50
CA LYS A 56 6.09 -3.89 4.95
C LYS A 56 5.73 -4.87 3.82
N SER A 57 4.62 -5.60 3.96
CA SER A 57 4.17 -6.56 2.92
C SER A 57 3.68 -5.89 1.63
N LEU A 58 3.37 -4.60 1.71
CA LEU A 58 2.93 -3.75 0.60
C LEU A 58 4.04 -2.80 0.13
N GLU A 59 5.22 -2.83 0.75
CA GLU A 59 6.32 -1.88 0.52
C GLU A 59 5.88 -0.41 0.69
N LEU A 60 5.01 -0.16 1.68
CA LEU A 60 4.47 1.15 2.02
C LEU A 60 4.85 1.54 3.45
N ASP A 61 4.76 2.84 3.76
CA ASP A 61 4.87 3.33 5.12
C ASP A 61 3.61 3.05 5.95
N THR A 62 3.78 2.88 7.26
CA THR A 62 2.63 2.73 8.17
C THR A 62 1.75 3.97 8.20
N SER A 63 2.34 5.15 8.05
CA SER A 63 1.61 6.43 7.97
C SER A 63 0.64 6.44 6.80
N PHE A 64 1.00 5.83 5.68
CA PHE A 64 0.14 5.74 4.51
C PHE A 64 -1.20 5.08 4.84
N LEU A 65 -1.20 3.96 5.58
CA LEU A 65 -2.41 3.22 5.93
C LEU A 65 -3.29 3.92 6.97
N MET A 66 -2.75 4.89 7.70
CA MET A 66 -3.41 5.60 8.79
C MET A 66 -3.91 6.99 8.40
N GLN A 67 -3.53 7.50 7.22
CA GLN A 67 -4.01 8.79 6.73
C GLN A 67 -5.53 8.76 6.53
N GLU A 68 -6.23 9.78 7.04
CA GLU A 68 -7.69 9.87 7.00
C GLU A 68 -8.24 10.07 5.59
N LYS A 69 -7.53 10.83 4.75
CA LYS A 69 -7.96 11.06 3.37
C LYS A 69 -7.79 9.79 2.53
N GLY A 70 -8.80 9.45 1.73
CA GLY A 70 -8.70 8.43 0.69
C GLY A 70 -7.58 8.73 -0.32
N VAL A 71 -7.23 7.74 -1.15
CA VAL A 71 -6.18 7.91 -2.16
C VAL A 71 -6.76 8.58 -3.40
N SER A 72 -6.41 9.84 -3.66
CA SER A 72 -6.78 10.51 -4.91
C SER A 72 -5.95 9.98 -6.07
N ARG A 73 -6.59 9.68 -7.22
CA ARG A 73 -5.91 9.23 -8.45
C ARG A 73 -4.90 10.26 -8.96
N ASP A 74 -5.16 11.54 -8.74
CA ASP A 74 -4.27 12.62 -9.18
C ASP A 74 -3.02 12.74 -8.29
N GLU A 75 -3.15 12.47 -6.98
CA GLU A 75 -2.04 12.48 -6.04
C GLU A 75 -1.03 11.35 -6.30
N LEU A 76 -1.50 10.18 -6.78
CA LEU A 76 -0.65 9.03 -7.10
C LEU A 76 0.29 9.25 -8.29
N ARG A 77 -0.07 10.16 -9.21
CA ARG A 77 0.77 10.50 -10.36
C ARG A 77 1.83 11.55 -10.03
N THR A 78 1.78 12.13 -8.83
CA THR A 78 2.73 13.16 -8.43
C THR A 78 4.12 12.55 -8.16
N PRO A 79 5.21 13.26 -8.50
CA PRO A 79 6.57 12.85 -8.17
C PRO A 79 6.78 12.58 -6.68
N GLN A 80 6.06 13.29 -5.80
CA GLN A 80 6.17 13.09 -4.35
C GLN A 80 5.71 11.70 -3.92
N PHE A 81 4.67 11.14 -4.55
CA PHE A 81 4.18 9.79 -4.23
C PHE A 81 5.10 8.69 -4.80
N ARG A 82 5.82 8.97 -5.89
CA ARG A 82 6.93 8.11 -6.37
C ARG A 82 8.14 8.11 -5.44
N ALA A 83 8.30 9.16 -4.63
CA ALA A 83 9.46 9.36 -3.76
C ALA A 83 9.21 8.98 -2.29
N ALA A 84 7.95 8.96 -1.84
CA ALA A 84 7.61 8.75 -0.43
C ALA A 84 7.82 7.31 0.07
N GLY A 85 7.78 6.30 -0.81
CA GLY A 85 8.32 4.97 -0.50
C GLY A 85 9.72 4.90 -1.08
N GLY A 86 10.76 4.87 -0.23
CA GLY A 86 12.16 4.88 -0.64
C GLY A 86 12.39 3.98 -1.87
N GLN A 87 13.10 4.52 -2.87
CA GLN A 87 13.27 3.84 -4.16
C GLN A 87 13.65 2.37 -3.93
N PRO A 88 12.86 1.38 -4.41
CA PRO A 88 13.29 0.00 -4.35
C PRO A 88 14.62 -0.11 -5.10
N PRO A 89 15.55 -0.99 -4.67
CA PRO A 89 16.82 -1.17 -5.36
C PRO A 89 16.54 -1.44 -6.84
N ARG A 90 16.92 -0.47 -7.69
CA ARG A 90 16.59 -0.51 -9.11
C ARG A 90 17.64 -1.35 -9.80
N THR A 91 17.24 -2.52 -10.30
CA THR A 91 18.08 -3.28 -11.22
C THR A 91 18.17 -2.52 -12.55
N THR A 92 19.24 -2.78 -13.31
CA THR A 92 19.45 -2.18 -14.64
C THR A 92 18.26 -2.42 -15.57
N GLU A 93 17.64 -3.59 -15.50
CA GLU A 93 16.47 -3.96 -16.30
C GLU A 93 15.22 -3.15 -15.92
N MET A 94 15.04 -2.87 -14.62
CA MET A 94 13.93 -2.05 -14.14
C MET A 94 14.10 -0.58 -14.56
N MET A 95 15.33 -0.07 -14.56
CA MET A 95 15.65 1.27 -15.07
C MET A 95 15.37 1.37 -16.58
N LEU A 96 15.69 0.33 -17.35
CA LEU A 96 15.40 0.28 -18.78
C LEU A 96 13.88 0.25 -19.06
N LEU A 97 13.10 -0.49 -18.26
CA LEU A 97 11.64 -0.50 -18.36
C LEU A 97 11.04 0.84 -17.99
N LEU A 98 11.48 1.46 -16.90
CA LEU A 98 11.03 2.79 -16.48
C LEU A 98 11.33 3.83 -17.58
N ARG A 99 12.54 3.81 -18.15
CA ARG A 99 12.95 4.72 -19.22
C ARG A 99 12.14 4.51 -20.50
N ARG A 100 11.82 3.26 -20.86
CA ARG A 100 10.93 2.98 -22.00
C ARG A 100 9.52 3.53 -21.79
N VAL A 101 8.98 3.37 -20.58
CA VAL A 101 7.64 3.89 -20.24
C VAL A 101 7.64 5.42 -20.19
N GLU A 102 8.70 6.04 -19.68
CA GLU A 102 8.86 7.50 -19.67
C GLU A 102 8.96 8.05 -21.10
N ASN A 103 9.82 7.48 -21.94
CA ASN A 103 9.91 7.87 -23.36
C ASN A 103 8.55 7.71 -24.07
N HIS A 104 7.81 6.63 -23.82
CA HIS A 104 6.53 6.42 -24.49
C HIS A 104 5.47 7.48 -24.13
N ARG A 105 5.55 8.08 -22.94
CA ARG A 105 4.66 9.15 -22.47
C ARG A 105 5.01 10.54 -23.02
N GLU A 106 6.21 10.73 -23.56
CA GLU A 106 6.56 11.99 -24.21
C GLU A 106 6.03 12.06 -25.65
N TYR A 107 5.73 10.91 -26.25
CA TYR A 107 5.27 10.80 -27.64
C TYR A 107 3.77 10.52 -27.79
N PHE A 108 3.05 10.20 -26.71
CA PHE A 108 1.60 9.94 -26.67
C PHE A 108 0.97 10.62 -25.44
#